data_AF-A0A537ZR12-F1
#
_entry.id   AF-A0A537ZR12-F1
#
_cell.length_a   1.000
_cell.length_b   1.000
_cell.length_c   1.000
_cell.angle_alpha   90.00
_cell.angle_beta   90.00
_cell.angle_gamma   90.00
#
_symmetry.space_group_name_H-M   'P 1'
#
loop_
_entity.id
_entity.type
_entity.pdbx_description
1 polymer ?
#
loop_
_entity_poly.entity_id
_entity_poly.type
_entity_poly.pdbx_seq_one_letter_code
_entity_poly.pdbx_strand_id
1 'polypeptide(L)'
;MESSAARRRPIGMILVETGAITVDDLVNALAEQRRTRRRLGEILIDSGLITWLQLAEAIAEQARDLDPEAVPEPEPELEAEPAVEPEPAPPTPIAALKAEPEPPVTVAEPPPSVVAASGGRPDVELMLMERQRAFMELVSVTESLRSTITRLQDELVQRDAEITRLRSMSLPAAG
;
A
#
# COMPACT_ATOMS: atom_id res chain seq x y z
N MET A 1 18.14 -30.10 -17.72
CA MET A 1 17.33 -29.52 -16.63
C MET A 1 18.10 -28.36 -16.02
N GLU A 2 18.08 -27.20 -16.65
CA GLU A 2 18.68 -25.97 -16.09
C GLU A 2 17.70 -24.83 -16.33
N SER A 3 16.83 -24.58 -15.35
CA SER A 3 16.00 -23.37 -15.34
C SER A 3 16.84 -22.25 -14.73
N SER A 4 17.61 -21.57 -15.56
CA SER A 4 18.17 -20.26 -15.22
C SER A 4 17.07 -19.21 -15.36
N ALA A 5 16.08 -19.25 -14.46
CA ALA A 5 15.26 -18.09 -14.19
C ALA A 5 16.18 -17.06 -13.53
N ALA A 6 16.31 -15.87 -14.11
CA ALA A 6 17.02 -14.76 -13.50
C ALA A 6 16.61 -14.67 -12.01
N ARG A 7 17.57 -14.89 -11.11
CA ARG A 7 17.31 -15.04 -9.68
C ARG A 7 16.98 -13.66 -9.11
N ARG A 8 15.71 -13.28 -9.18
CA ARG A 8 15.19 -12.15 -8.41
C ARG A 8 15.61 -12.30 -6.95
N ARG A 9 16.17 -11.24 -6.37
CA ARG A 9 16.44 -11.23 -4.94
C ARG A 9 15.10 -11.25 -4.18
N PRO A 10 14.95 -12.06 -3.13
CA PRO A 10 13.76 -12.02 -2.29
C PRO A 10 13.75 -10.72 -1.48
N ILE A 11 12.55 -10.19 -1.20
CA ILE A 11 12.37 -8.91 -0.50
C ILE A 11 13.11 -8.86 0.84
N GLY A 12 13.14 -9.97 1.57
CA GLY A 12 13.86 -10.06 2.84
C GLY A 12 15.37 -9.87 2.68
N MET A 13 15.96 -10.36 1.59
CA MET A 13 17.38 -10.16 1.30
C MET A 13 17.66 -8.70 0.99
N ILE A 14 16.80 -8.06 0.18
CA ILE A 14 16.94 -6.64 -0.16
C ILE A 14 16.89 -5.78 1.11
N LEU A 15 15.97 -6.05 2.03
CA LEU A 15 15.86 -5.32 3.30
C LEU A 15 17.09 -5.50 4.21
N VAL A 16 17.77 -6.65 4.13
CA VAL A 16 19.04 -6.87 4.85
C VAL A 16 20.19 -6.15 4.15
N GLU A 17 20.26 -6.21 2.81
CA GLU A 17 21.29 -5.55 2.01
C GLU A 17 21.24 -4.02 2.15
N THR A 18 20.05 -3.43 2.26
CA THR A 18 19.88 -1.98 2.51
C THR A 18 20.11 -1.60 3.98
N GLY A 19 20.31 -2.57 4.87
CA GLY A 19 20.49 -2.33 6.30
C GLY A 19 19.21 -1.92 7.04
N ALA A 20 18.03 -2.08 6.42
CA ALA A 20 16.75 -1.79 7.06
C ALA A 20 16.42 -2.78 8.19
N ILE A 21 16.89 -4.03 8.08
CA ILE A 21 16.75 -5.08 9.11
C ILE A 21 18.04 -5.90 9.21
N THR A 22 18.25 -6.57 10.34
CA THR A 22 19.34 -7.55 10.48
C THR A 22 18.93 -8.93 9.92
N VAL A 23 19.92 -9.81 9.74
CA VAL A 23 19.65 -11.22 9.38
C VAL A 23 18.82 -11.92 10.46
N ASP A 24 19.09 -11.63 11.73
CA ASP A 24 18.35 -12.23 12.86
C ASP A 24 16.89 -11.76 12.88
N ASP A 25 16.65 -10.48 12.61
CA ASP A 25 15.31 -9.92 12.46
C ASP A 25 14.53 -10.62 11.33
N LEU A 26 15.20 -10.82 10.19
CA LEU A 26 14.62 -11.54 9.06
C LEU A 26 14.28 -12.99 9.42
N VAL A 27 15.17 -13.69 10.14
CA VAL A 27 14.95 -15.07 10.60
C VAL A 27 13.74 -15.14 11.53
N ASN A 28 13.63 -14.20 12.48
CA ASN A 28 12.52 -14.11 13.42
C ASN A 28 11.19 -13.81 12.69
N ALA A 29 11.20 -12.85 11.78
CA ALA A 29 10.03 -12.50 10.97
C ALA A 29 9.59 -13.66 10.08
N LEU A 30 10.53 -14.42 9.48
CA LEU A 30 10.22 -15.62 8.70
C LEU A 30 9.66 -16.76 9.56
N ALA A 31 10.15 -16.92 10.80
CA ALA A 31 9.60 -17.90 11.74
C ALA A 31 8.15 -17.55 12.08
N GLU A 32 7.87 -16.29 12.35
CA GLU A 32 6.52 -15.79 12.61
C GLU A 32 5.63 -15.91 11.36
N GLN A 33 6.18 -15.66 10.18
CA GLN A 33 5.48 -15.84 8.91
C GLN A 33 5.05 -17.29 8.70
N ARG A 34 5.92 -18.26 9.02
CA ARG A 34 5.57 -19.69 8.94
C ARG A 34 4.46 -20.07 9.92
N ARG A 35 4.45 -19.47 11.10
CA ARG A 35 3.48 -19.73 12.17
C ARG A 35 2.11 -19.11 11.88
N THR A 36 2.09 -17.88 11.39
CA THR A 36 0.87 -17.07 11.23
C THR A 36 0.35 -17.02 9.80
N ARG A 37 1.19 -17.34 8.81
CA ARG A 37 0.95 -17.17 7.36
C ARG A 37 0.64 -15.73 6.93
N ARG A 38 0.98 -14.73 7.73
CA ARG A 38 0.90 -13.31 7.36
C ARG A 38 1.94 -12.96 6.28
N ARG A 39 1.85 -11.77 5.69
CA ARG A 39 2.87 -11.30 4.72
C ARG A 39 4.10 -10.84 5.49
N LEU A 40 5.30 -11.17 4.99
CA LEU A 40 6.57 -10.81 5.65
C LEU A 40 6.67 -9.30 5.95
N GLY A 41 6.31 -8.46 4.97
CA GLY A 41 6.33 -7.01 5.14
C GLY A 41 5.38 -6.49 6.24
N GLU A 42 4.19 -7.09 6.38
CA GLU A 42 3.26 -6.72 7.46
C GLU A 42 3.81 -7.08 8.83
N ILE A 43 4.45 -8.25 8.96
CA ILE A 43 5.10 -8.67 10.21
C ILE A 43 6.19 -7.69 10.59
N LEU A 44 7.04 -7.31 9.63
CA LEU A 44 8.15 -6.39 9.84
C LEU A 44 7.66 -4.97 10.24
N ILE A 45 6.59 -4.48 9.61
CA ILE A 45 5.99 -3.18 9.94
C ILE A 45 5.35 -3.20 11.33
N ASP A 46 4.54 -4.21 11.63
CA ASP A 46 3.87 -4.33 12.93
C ASP A 46 4.88 -4.48 14.08
N SER A 47 6.02 -5.12 13.82
CA SER A 47 7.13 -5.23 14.77
C SER A 47 7.96 -3.95 14.93
N GLY A 48 7.66 -2.89 14.14
CA GLY A 48 8.39 -1.63 14.17
C GLY A 48 9.79 -1.69 13.56
N LEU A 49 10.15 -2.81 12.90
CA LEU A 49 11.48 -3.02 12.31
C LEU A 49 11.67 -2.22 11.03
N ILE A 50 10.59 -2.02 10.25
CA ILE A 50 10.62 -1.21 9.03
C ILE A 50 9.37 -0.33 8.92
N THR A 51 9.50 0.73 8.14
CA THR A 51 8.38 1.59 7.73
C THR A 51 7.73 1.10 6.43
N TRP A 52 6.52 1.59 6.15
CA TRP A 52 5.86 1.39 4.86
C TRP A 52 6.70 1.89 3.67
N LEU A 53 7.41 3.00 3.85
CA LEU A 53 8.28 3.58 2.81
C LEU A 53 9.45 2.64 2.48
N GLN A 54 10.15 2.14 3.50
CA GLN A 54 11.27 1.20 3.31
C GLN A 54 10.81 -0.11 2.67
N LEU A 55 9.61 -0.59 3.00
CA LEU A 55 9.03 -1.75 2.32
C LEU A 55 8.74 -1.46 0.84
N ALA A 56 8.19 -0.29 0.53
CA ALA A 56 7.89 0.11 -0.85
C ALA A 56 9.16 0.26 -1.70
N GLU A 57 10.21 0.87 -1.15
CA GLU A 57 11.53 0.99 -1.80
C GLU A 57 12.12 -0.38 -2.11
N ALA A 58 12.07 -1.31 -1.15
CA ALA A 58 12.56 -2.67 -1.36
C ALA A 58 11.76 -3.44 -2.42
N ILE A 59 10.44 -3.21 -2.53
CA ILE A 59 9.60 -3.80 -3.58
C ILE A 59 9.94 -3.21 -4.95
N ALA A 60 10.16 -1.89 -5.03
CA ALA A 60 10.58 -1.24 -6.26
C ALA A 60 11.94 -1.77 -6.73
N GLU A 61 12.88 -1.97 -5.80
CA GLU A 61 14.18 -2.56 -6.09
C GLU A 61 14.04 -4.01 -6.58
N GLN A 62 13.17 -4.81 -5.96
CA GLN A 62 12.88 -6.17 -6.42
C GLN A 62 12.27 -6.19 -7.84
N ALA A 63 11.52 -5.16 -8.22
CA ALA A 63 10.94 -5.03 -9.56
C ALA A 63 11.98 -4.65 -10.61
N ARG A 64 13.07 -3.95 -10.25
CA ARG A 64 14.17 -3.69 -11.19
C ARG A 64 14.94 -4.96 -11.56
N ASP A 65 15.01 -5.93 -10.65
CA ASP A 65 15.59 -7.26 -10.94
C ASP A 65 14.75 -8.05 -11.97
N LEU A 66 13.49 -7.65 -12.24
CA LEU A 66 12.59 -8.25 -13.23
C LEU A 66 12.70 -7.64 -14.62
N ASP A 67 13.01 -6.35 -14.68
CA ASP A 67 13.02 -5.55 -15.89
C ASP A 67 14.09 -4.45 -15.78
N PRO A 68 15.34 -4.71 -16.24
CA PRO A 68 16.43 -3.75 -16.12
C PRO A 68 16.24 -2.48 -16.98
N GLU A 69 15.21 -2.44 -17.84
CA GLU A 69 14.87 -1.28 -18.69
C GLU A 69 13.76 -0.40 -18.09
N ALA A 70 13.20 -0.74 -16.92
CA ALA A 70 12.25 0.12 -16.20
C ALA A 70 12.98 1.29 -15.51
N VAL A 71 13.53 2.19 -16.30
CA VAL A 71 13.95 3.52 -15.85
C VAL A 71 12.67 4.26 -15.44
N PRO A 72 12.54 4.74 -14.19
CA PRO A 72 11.48 5.69 -13.89
C PRO A 72 11.73 6.90 -14.80
N GLU A 73 10.86 7.12 -15.78
CA GLU A 73 10.88 8.36 -16.56
C GLU A 73 10.90 9.53 -15.57
N PRO A 74 11.86 10.47 -15.68
CA PRO A 74 11.88 11.63 -14.81
C PRO A 74 10.53 12.34 -14.96
N GLU A 75 9.84 12.54 -13.85
CA GLU A 75 8.67 13.40 -13.78
C GLU A 75 8.99 14.74 -14.48
N PRO A 76 8.09 15.28 -15.32
CA PRO A 76 8.38 16.48 -16.07
C PRO A 76 8.74 17.62 -15.11
N GLU A 77 9.91 18.22 -15.36
CA GLU A 77 10.45 19.40 -14.69
C GLU A 77 9.39 20.49 -14.58
N LEU A 78 8.75 20.61 -13.41
CA LEU A 78 7.95 21.77 -13.05
C LEU A 78 8.90 22.91 -12.69
N GLU A 79 9.21 23.70 -13.72
CA GLU A 79 9.47 25.13 -13.73
C GLU A 79 10.06 25.74 -12.44
N ALA A 80 11.36 26.05 -12.53
CA ALA A 80 12.06 26.91 -11.59
C ALA A 80 11.42 28.31 -11.53
N GLU A 81 10.82 28.65 -10.39
CA GLU A 81 10.64 30.04 -9.96
C GLU A 81 11.87 30.52 -9.16
N PRO A 82 12.25 31.81 -9.27
CA PRO A 82 13.61 32.26 -9.04
C PRO A 82 13.96 32.55 -7.57
N ALA A 83 15.22 32.23 -7.24
CA ALA A 83 16.11 32.90 -6.28
C ALA A 83 15.47 33.58 -5.04
N VAL A 84 15.56 32.89 -3.90
CA VAL A 84 15.71 33.54 -2.59
C VAL A 84 17.08 33.14 -2.06
N GLU A 85 17.94 34.12 -1.81
CA GLU A 85 19.30 33.98 -1.27
C GLU A 85 19.32 33.13 0.01
N PRO A 86 20.26 32.19 0.20
CA PRO A 86 20.41 31.51 1.47
C PRO A 86 21.02 32.47 2.50
N GLU A 87 20.19 32.92 3.45
CA GLU A 87 20.64 33.50 4.70
C GLU A 87 21.53 32.48 5.45
N PRO A 88 22.71 32.86 5.97
CA PRO A 88 23.61 31.92 6.61
C PRO A 88 23.02 31.46 7.96
N ALA A 89 22.61 30.20 8.05
CA ALA A 89 22.24 29.58 9.31
C ALA A 89 23.41 29.63 10.31
N PRO A 90 23.19 29.97 11.59
CA PRO A 90 24.25 29.98 12.59
C PRO A 90 24.74 28.54 12.88
N PRO A 91 26.02 28.34 13.25
CA PRO A 91 26.51 27.01 13.60
C PRO A 91 25.84 26.54 14.90
N THR A 92 25.16 25.41 14.84
CA THR A 92 24.69 24.69 16.03
C THR A 92 25.92 24.12 16.74
N PRO A 93 26.19 24.45 18.02
CA PRO A 93 27.29 23.83 18.74
C PRO A 93 26.95 22.38 19.04
N ILE A 94 27.82 21.45 18.62
CA ILE A 94 27.87 20.08 19.17
C ILE A 94 28.37 20.21 20.62
N ALA A 95 27.44 20.36 21.56
CA ALA A 95 27.72 20.27 22.98
C ALA A 95 27.29 18.90 23.49
N ALA A 96 28.28 18.11 23.88
CA ALA A 96 28.14 16.83 24.54
C ALA A 96 27.28 16.92 25.82
N LEU A 97 26.26 16.08 25.94
CA LEU A 97 25.75 15.64 27.25
C LEU A 97 25.52 14.12 27.28
N LYS A 98 26.48 13.46 27.94
CA LYS A 98 26.39 12.29 28.82
C LYS A 98 25.11 11.43 28.78
N ALA A 99 25.37 10.14 28.61
CA ALA A 99 24.47 9.03 28.92
C ALA A 99 23.88 9.13 30.35
N GLU A 100 22.56 9.06 30.43
CA GLU A 100 21.82 8.63 31.62
C GLU A 100 21.14 7.28 31.33
N PRO A 101 21.11 6.35 32.30
CA PRO A 101 20.60 4.99 32.10
C PRO A 101 19.07 4.93 32.13
N GLU A 102 18.50 4.05 31.31
CA GLU A 102 17.06 3.77 31.22
C GLU A 102 16.47 3.24 32.55
N PRO A 103 15.20 3.57 32.88
CA PRO A 103 14.52 3.00 34.04
C PRO A 103 14.08 1.55 33.76
N PRO A 104 14.07 0.66 34.77
CA PRO A 104 13.64 -0.72 34.58
C PRO A 104 12.11 -0.79 34.44
N VAL A 105 11.61 -1.19 33.27
CA VAL A 105 10.20 -1.56 33.11
C VAL A 105 9.99 -2.93 33.74
N THR A 106 9.34 -2.92 34.88
CA THR A 106 8.90 -4.07 35.67
C THR A 106 7.87 -4.92 34.92
N VAL A 107 8.04 -6.24 35.08
CA VAL A 107 7.15 -7.34 34.71
C VAL A 107 5.66 -7.00 34.87
N ALA A 108 4.90 -7.12 33.77
CA ALA A 108 3.44 -7.20 33.79
C ALA A 108 2.98 -8.38 32.91
N GLU A 109 2.00 -9.10 33.41
CA GLU A 109 1.49 -10.40 32.98
C GLU A 109 1.08 -10.52 31.49
N PRO A 110 1.14 -11.73 30.91
CA PRO A 110 0.63 -11.96 29.56
C PRO A 110 -0.91 -11.88 29.52
N PRO A 111 -1.54 -11.27 28.48
CA PRO A 111 -2.96 -11.46 28.24
C PRO A 111 -3.24 -12.92 27.82
N PRO A 112 -4.44 -13.45 28.13
CA PRO A 112 -4.74 -14.87 28.08
C PRO A 112 -4.65 -15.45 26.67
N SER A 113 -4.03 -16.64 26.58
CA SER A 113 -4.08 -17.52 25.42
C SER A 113 -5.51 -17.72 24.93
N VAL A 114 -5.79 -17.28 23.71
CA VAL A 114 -6.91 -17.84 22.95
C VAL A 114 -6.46 -19.19 22.41
N VAL A 115 -7.06 -20.19 23.03
CA VAL A 115 -6.91 -21.62 22.85
C VAL A 115 -7.38 -22.04 21.46
N ALA A 116 -6.61 -22.96 20.87
CA ALA A 116 -6.91 -23.91 19.81
C ALA A 116 -8.23 -23.77 19.02
N ALA A 117 -8.08 -23.59 17.70
CA ALA A 117 -8.92 -24.28 16.73
C ALA A 117 -8.03 -25.06 15.77
N SER A 118 -7.82 -26.34 16.10
CA SER A 118 -7.33 -27.33 15.15
C SER A 118 -8.43 -27.57 14.13
N GLY A 119 -8.19 -27.21 12.87
CA GLY A 119 -9.10 -27.45 11.76
C GLY A 119 -8.27 -27.62 10.50
N GLY A 120 -8.45 -28.76 9.82
CA GLY A 120 -7.61 -29.22 8.71
C GLY A 120 -7.35 -28.13 7.67
N ARG A 121 -6.14 -28.13 7.09
CA ARG A 121 -5.73 -27.18 6.05
C ARG A 121 -6.85 -27.09 4.99
N PRO A 122 -7.59 -25.98 4.91
CA PRO A 122 -8.48 -25.77 3.77
C PRO A 122 -7.59 -25.71 2.53
N ASP A 123 -8.04 -26.38 1.46
CA ASP A 123 -7.28 -26.48 0.22
C ASP A 123 -7.00 -25.06 -0.29
N VAL A 124 -5.72 -24.68 -0.38
CA VAL A 124 -5.31 -23.30 -0.71
C VAL A 124 -5.86 -22.89 -2.06
N GLU A 125 -6.00 -23.86 -2.97
CA GLU A 125 -6.61 -23.69 -4.28
C GLU A 125 -8.10 -23.31 -4.17
N LEU A 126 -8.85 -23.96 -3.26
CA LEU A 126 -10.26 -23.63 -3.01
C LEU A 126 -10.42 -22.22 -2.44
N MET A 127 -9.58 -21.83 -1.47
CA MET A 127 -9.59 -20.48 -0.90
C MET A 127 -9.26 -19.41 -1.94
N LEU A 128 -8.30 -19.69 -2.83
CA LEU A 128 -7.94 -18.78 -3.90
C LEU A 128 -9.08 -18.63 -4.90
N MET A 129 -9.71 -19.74 -5.30
CA MET A 129 -10.87 -19.72 -6.21
C MET A 129 -12.07 -19.00 -5.60
N GLU A 130 -12.36 -19.23 -4.31
CA GLU A 130 -13.43 -18.55 -3.59
C GLU A 130 -13.18 -17.03 -3.51
N ARG A 131 -11.93 -16.63 -3.22
CA ARG A 131 -11.53 -15.22 -3.22
C ARG A 131 -11.58 -14.59 -4.61
N GLN A 132 -11.12 -15.30 -5.64
CA GLN A 132 -11.17 -14.83 -7.03
C GLN A 132 -12.63 -14.67 -7.51
N ARG A 133 -13.51 -15.59 -7.14
CA ARG A 133 -14.96 -15.49 -7.41
C ARG A 133 -15.56 -14.25 -6.75
N ALA A 134 -15.32 -14.06 -5.44
CA ALA A 134 -15.84 -12.90 -4.70
C ALA A 134 -15.34 -11.58 -5.29
N PHE A 135 -14.08 -11.53 -5.73
CA PHE A 135 -13.51 -10.37 -6.40
C PHE A 135 -14.21 -10.08 -7.73
N MET A 136 -14.39 -11.09 -8.59
CA MET A 136 -15.08 -10.92 -9.87
C MET A 136 -16.53 -10.48 -9.70
N GLU A 137 -17.22 -11.01 -8.68
CA GLU A 137 -18.58 -10.60 -8.34
C GLU A 137 -18.61 -9.11 -7.95
N LEU A 138 -17.71 -8.66 -7.09
CA LEU A 138 -17.61 -7.26 -6.68
C LEU A 138 -17.30 -6.33 -7.87
N VAL A 139 -16.36 -6.71 -8.73
CA VAL A 139 -16.04 -5.94 -9.94
C VAL A 139 -17.25 -5.85 -10.86
N SER A 140 -17.96 -6.96 -11.08
CA SER A 140 -19.16 -6.96 -11.93
C SER A 140 -20.29 -6.10 -11.35
N VAL A 141 -20.49 -6.13 -10.03
CA VAL A 141 -21.50 -5.33 -9.35
C VAL A 141 -21.16 -3.85 -9.44
N THR A 142 -19.90 -3.49 -9.22
CA THR A 142 -19.47 -2.08 -9.31
C THR A 142 -19.55 -1.56 -10.75
N GLU A 143 -19.22 -2.38 -11.75
CA GLU A 143 -19.38 -2.01 -13.15
C GLU A 143 -20.86 -1.85 -13.55
N SER A 144 -21.73 -2.75 -13.08
CA SER A 144 -23.18 -2.66 -13.31
C SER A 144 -23.78 -1.42 -12.64
N LEU A 145 -23.36 -1.13 -11.41
CA LEU A 145 -23.80 0.06 -10.68
C LEU A 145 -23.33 1.33 -11.39
N ARG A 146 -22.07 1.40 -11.82
CA ARG A 146 -21.53 2.52 -12.62
C ARG A 146 -22.36 2.74 -13.89
N SER A 147 -22.61 1.68 -14.65
CA SER A 147 -23.42 1.76 -15.88
C SER A 147 -24.85 2.26 -15.60
N THR A 148 -25.46 1.77 -14.51
CA THR A 148 -26.79 2.19 -14.09
C THR A 148 -26.82 3.67 -13.69
N ILE A 149 -25.82 4.14 -12.95
CA ILE A 149 -25.69 5.54 -12.57
C ILE A 149 -25.58 6.43 -13.81
N THR A 150 -24.71 6.09 -14.76
CA THR A 150 -24.55 6.86 -16.00
C THR A 150 -25.87 6.94 -16.77
N ARG A 151 -26.58 5.82 -16.93
CA ARG A 151 -27.88 5.79 -17.60
C ARG A 151 -28.91 6.69 -16.90
N LEU A 152 -29.00 6.63 -15.58
CA LEU A 152 -29.93 7.45 -14.82
C LEU A 152 -29.59 8.94 -14.93
N GLN A 153 -28.30 9.29 -14.95
CA GLN A 153 -27.86 10.67 -15.17
C GLN A 153 -28.30 11.19 -16.54
N ASP A 154 -28.11 10.39 -17.60
CA ASP A 154 -28.55 10.76 -18.96
C ASP A 154 -30.07 10.95 -19.03
N GLU A 155 -30.84 10.04 -18.42
CA GLU A 155 -32.29 10.14 -18.36
C GLU A 155 -32.77 11.39 -17.59
N LEU A 156 -32.07 11.80 -16.52
CA LEU A 156 -32.38 13.02 -15.79
C LEU A 156 -32.10 14.27 -16.62
N VAL A 157 -30.94 14.33 -17.28
CA VAL A 157 -30.58 15.44 -18.18
C VAL A 157 -31.60 15.59 -19.30
N GLN A 158 -32.04 14.48 -19.89
CA GLN A 158 -33.06 14.49 -20.94
C GLN A 158 -34.41 15.02 -20.42
N ARG A 159 -34.83 14.59 -19.23
CA ARG A 159 -36.06 15.09 -18.59
C ARG A 159 -35.98 16.57 -18.27
N ASP A 160 -34.85 17.06 -17.78
CA ASP A 160 -34.66 18.49 -17.49
C ASP A 160 -34.70 19.34 -18.77
N ALA A 161 -34.10 18.85 -19.86
CA ALA A 161 -34.18 19.48 -21.17
C ALA A 161 -35.63 19.50 -21.69
N GLU A 162 -36.38 18.41 -21.51
CA GLU A 162 -37.78 18.31 -21.88
C GLU A 162 -38.66 19.27 -21.06
N ILE A 163 -38.47 19.35 -19.75
CA ILE A 163 -39.18 20.29 -18.87
C ILE A 163 -38.90 21.74 -19.30
N THR A 164 -37.63 22.06 -19.58
CA THR A 164 -37.23 23.40 -20.04
C THR A 164 -37.90 23.74 -21.38
N ARG A 165 -37.92 22.78 -22.31
CA ARG A 165 -38.60 22.93 -23.60
C ARG A 165 -40.10 23.16 -23.42
N LEU A 166 -40.78 22.35 -22.62
CA LEU A 166 -42.22 22.49 -22.36
C LEU A 166 -42.55 23.83 -21.68
N ARG A 167 -41.72 24.30 -20.74
CA ARG A 167 -41.87 25.63 -20.14
C ARG A 167 -41.75 26.74 -21.19
N SER A 168 -40.75 26.65 -22.08
CA SER A 168 -40.58 27.65 -23.15
C SER A 168 -41.76 27.66 -24.15
N MET A 169 -42.39 26.50 -24.39
CA MET A 169 -43.57 26.38 -25.26
C MET A 169 -44.88 26.81 -24.57
N SER A 170 -44.95 26.75 -23.23
CA SER A 170 -46.15 27.06 -22.43
C SER A 170 -46.23 28.51 -21.95
N LEU A 171 -45.29 29.40 -22.33
CA LEU A 171 -45.40 30.85 -22.12
C LEU A 171 -45.99 31.54 -23.37
N PRO A 172 -47.31 31.76 -23.47
CA PRO A 172 -47.86 32.80 -24.31
C PRO A 172 -47.65 34.17 -23.63
N ALA A 173 -47.30 35.17 -24.43
CA ALA A 173 -47.06 36.55 -24.02
C ALA A 173 -48.16 37.09 -23.08
N ALA A 174 -47.78 37.41 -21.84
CA ALA A 174 -48.52 38.37 -21.03
C ALA A 174 -48.05 39.77 -21.45
N GLY A 175 -48.72 40.34 -22.44
CA GLY A 175 -48.51 41.69 -22.97
C GLY A 175 -49.64 42.08 -23.90
#